data_AF-A0A538GF78-F1
#
_entry.id   AF-A0A538GF78-F1
#
_cell.length_a   1.000
_cell.length_b   1.000
_cell.length_c   1.000
_cell.angle_alpha   90.00
_cell.angle_beta   90.00
_cell.angle_gamma   90.00
#
_symmetry.space_group_name_H-M   'P 1'
#
loop_
_entity.id
_entity.type
_entity.pdbx_description
1 polymer ?
#
loop_
_entity_poly.entity_id
_entity_poly.type
_entity_poly.pdbx_seq_one_letter_code
_entity_poly.pdbx_strand_id
1 'polypeptide(L)'
;MIDAAEYRDRFPILDTCTYLINHSLAAMPAAAEDNLREYARTWRERGIRAWAEGWWEMPVTVGDQLGRILGAPPGSIVMHQNVTVAEAIVLSCFTQGGRRNRIVYEAANFPSVRYLYQAQPGLEVVAVEDDAAIVDAIDERTLLVPISHVLFKNGEIQDVEPIVRRAQEAGAYVV
;
A
#
# COMPACT_ATOMS: atom_id res chain seq x y z
N MET A 1 4.83 -26.02 -7.92
CA MET A 1 4.74 -24.83 -8.80
C MET A 1 3.32 -24.74 -9.34
N ILE A 2 2.82 -23.53 -9.57
CA ILE A 2 1.50 -23.30 -10.15
C ILE A 2 1.62 -23.38 -11.68
N ASP A 3 0.78 -24.14 -12.36
CA ASP A 3 0.64 -24.07 -13.83
C ASP A 3 -0.22 -22.85 -14.18
N ALA A 4 0.34 -21.93 -14.95
CA ALA A 4 -0.34 -20.69 -15.34
C ALA A 4 -1.55 -20.95 -16.26
N ALA A 5 -1.53 -22.01 -17.07
CA ALA A 5 -2.64 -22.37 -17.94
C ALA A 5 -3.84 -22.84 -17.09
N GLU A 6 -3.62 -23.76 -16.16
CA GLU A 6 -4.67 -24.22 -15.24
C GLU A 6 -5.15 -23.12 -14.29
N TYR A 7 -4.26 -22.22 -13.87
CA TYR A 7 -4.62 -21.11 -12.98
C TYR A 7 -5.51 -20.07 -13.67
N ARG A 8 -5.43 -19.96 -15.00
CA ARG A 8 -6.21 -19.01 -15.81
C ARG A 8 -7.72 -19.22 -15.65
N ASP A 9 -8.16 -20.48 -15.54
CA ASP A 9 -9.57 -20.87 -15.41
C ASP A 9 -10.24 -20.29 -14.16
N ARG A 10 -9.45 -19.83 -13.19
CA ARG A 10 -9.96 -19.15 -11.99
C ARG A 10 -10.44 -17.73 -12.24
N PHE A 11 -10.26 -17.17 -13.44
CA PHE A 11 -10.57 -15.78 -13.79
C PHE A 11 -11.46 -15.71 -15.04
N PRO A 12 -12.80 -15.76 -14.88
CA PRO A 12 -13.73 -15.93 -16.00
C PRO A 12 -13.63 -14.87 -17.11
N ILE A 13 -13.23 -13.63 -16.77
CA ILE A 13 -13.07 -12.56 -17.77
C ILE A 13 -12.02 -12.92 -18.85
N LEU A 14 -11.08 -13.80 -18.52
CA LEU A 14 -9.99 -14.20 -19.40
C LEU A 14 -10.43 -15.10 -20.57
N ASP A 15 -11.63 -15.68 -20.52
CA ASP A 15 -12.19 -16.48 -21.62
C ASP A 15 -12.70 -15.60 -22.78
N THR A 16 -13.02 -14.35 -22.47
CA THR A 16 -13.67 -13.42 -23.42
C THR A 16 -12.86 -12.16 -23.67
N CYS A 17 -11.82 -11.92 -22.88
CA CYS A 17 -11.03 -10.70 -22.90
C CYS A 17 -9.53 -10.97 -22.81
N THR A 18 -8.77 -10.32 -23.68
CA THR A 18 -7.32 -10.15 -23.48
C THR A 18 -7.10 -9.03 -22.46
N TYR A 19 -7.02 -9.40 -21.18
CA TYR A 19 -7.01 -8.45 -20.06
C TYR A 19 -5.60 -7.97 -19.71
N LEU A 20 -5.19 -6.81 -20.25
CA LEU A 20 -3.85 -6.24 -20.10
C LEU A 20 -3.80 -4.98 -19.21
N ILE A 21 -4.69 -4.90 -18.22
CA ILE A 21 -4.84 -3.74 -17.32
C ILE A 21 -4.75 -4.12 -15.82
N ASN A 22 -4.15 -5.27 -15.51
CA ASN A 22 -4.04 -5.79 -14.13
C ASN A 22 -3.35 -4.84 -13.15
N HIS A 23 -2.43 -4.01 -13.65
CA HIS A 23 -1.72 -3.00 -12.84
C HIS A 23 -2.65 -1.88 -12.34
N SER A 24 -3.83 -1.70 -12.94
CA SER A 24 -4.86 -0.78 -12.44
C SER A 24 -5.92 -1.50 -11.61
N LEU A 25 -6.45 -2.61 -12.14
CA LEU A 25 -7.41 -3.47 -11.44
C LEU A 25 -7.15 -4.89 -11.88
N ALA A 26 -6.88 -5.79 -10.94
CA ALA A 26 -6.67 -7.21 -11.27
C ALA A 26 -7.98 -7.85 -11.77
N ALA A 27 -7.85 -8.83 -12.67
CA ALA A 27 -8.98 -9.67 -13.05
C ALA A 27 -9.59 -10.31 -11.79
N MET A 28 -10.92 -10.24 -11.65
CA MET A 28 -11.60 -10.79 -10.48
C MET A 28 -11.54 -12.33 -10.50
N PRO A 29 -11.03 -12.98 -9.45
CA PRO A 29 -11.15 -14.44 -9.32
C PRO A 29 -12.61 -14.85 -9.18
N ALA A 30 -13.01 -15.99 -9.75
CA ALA A 30 -14.39 -16.51 -9.68
C ALA A 30 -14.91 -16.60 -8.24
N ALA A 31 -14.08 -17.08 -7.31
CA ALA A 31 -14.43 -17.23 -5.90
C ALA A 31 -14.73 -15.91 -5.17
N ALA A 32 -14.31 -14.75 -5.71
CA ALA A 32 -14.59 -13.46 -5.09
C ALA A 32 -16.09 -13.16 -5.07
N GLU A 33 -16.84 -13.55 -6.11
CA GLU A 33 -18.28 -13.38 -6.16
C GLU A 33 -18.99 -14.20 -5.06
N ASP A 34 -18.60 -15.47 -4.92
CA ASP A 34 -19.14 -16.35 -3.88
C ASP A 34 -18.84 -15.82 -2.47
N ASN A 35 -17.62 -15.33 -2.24
CA ASN A 35 -17.23 -14.74 -0.96
C ASN A 35 -18.05 -13.47 -0.62
N LEU A 36 -18.38 -12.64 -1.61
CA LEU A 36 -19.23 -11.46 -1.41
C LEU A 36 -20.68 -11.85 -1.09
N ARG A 37 -21.22 -12.86 -1.79
CA ARG A 37 -22.54 -13.42 -1.50
C ARG A 37 -22.57 -14.02 -0.09
N GLU A 38 -21.50 -14.69 0.31
CA GLU A 38 -21.36 -15.24 1.64
C GLU A 38 -21.38 -14.16 2.71
N TYR A 39 -20.55 -13.13 2.54
CA TYR A 39 -20.51 -11.99 3.45
C TYR A 39 -21.91 -11.38 3.67
N ALA A 40 -22.65 -11.13 2.57
CA ALA A 40 -24.01 -10.60 2.64
C ALA A 40 -24.99 -11.56 3.33
N ARG A 41 -24.87 -12.88 3.08
CA ARG A 41 -25.68 -13.91 3.74
C ARG A 41 -25.39 -13.97 5.23
N THR A 42 -24.11 -14.01 5.64
CA THR A 42 -23.70 -13.99 7.04
C THR A 42 -24.27 -12.77 7.75
N TRP A 43 -24.20 -11.59 7.12
CA TRP A 43 -24.78 -10.38 7.71
C TRP A 43 -26.30 -10.51 7.90
N ARG A 44 -27.02 -10.96 6.87
CA ARG A 44 -28.48 -11.15 6.92
C ARG A 44 -28.90 -12.13 8.01
N GLU A 45 -28.17 -13.23 8.18
CA GLU A 45 -28.57 -14.35 9.05
C GLU A 45 -28.07 -14.20 10.49
N ARG A 46 -26.88 -13.62 10.68
CA ARG A 46 -26.22 -13.53 11.99
C ARG A 46 -26.27 -12.13 12.60
N GLY A 47 -26.43 -11.08 11.78
CA GLY A 47 -26.39 -9.69 12.23
C GLY A 47 -25.10 -9.40 12.99
N ILE A 48 -25.20 -8.71 14.12
CA ILE A 48 -24.05 -8.34 14.96
C ILE A 48 -23.25 -9.56 15.48
N ARG A 49 -23.84 -10.75 15.54
CA ARG A 49 -23.13 -11.96 16.01
C ARG A 49 -21.96 -12.32 15.09
N ALA A 50 -22.06 -11.99 13.80
CA ALA A 50 -20.99 -12.20 12.83
C ALA A 50 -19.65 -11.56 13.27
N TRP A 51 -19.71 -10.49 14.06
CA TRP A 51 -18.54 -9.83 14.64
C TRP A 51 -17.65 -10.81 15.43
N ALA A 52 -18.25 -11.54 16.37
CA ALA A 52 -17.54 -12.49 17.22
C ALA A 52 -17.36 -13.88 16.57
N GLU A 53 -17.93 -14.07 15.38
CA GLU A 53 -17.91 -15.34 14.63
C GLU A 53 -16.90 -15.32 13.47
N GLY A 54 -15.91 -14.42 13.53
CA GLY A 54 -14.80 -14.39 12.58
C GLY A 54 -14.56 -13.03 11.91
N TRP A 55 -15.54 -12.12 11.89
CA TRP A 55 -15.33 -10.80 11.26
C TRP A 55 -14.31 -9.95 12.02
N TRP A 56 -14.25 -10.07 13.35
CA TRP A 56 -13.24 -9.39 14.16
C TRP A 56 -11.82 -9.84 13.82
N GLU A 57 -11.62 -11.13 13.60
CA GLU A 57 -10.32 -11.74 13.30
C GLU A 57 -9.92 -11.65 11.82
N MET A 58 -10.89 -11.38 10.93
CA MET A 58 -10.70 -11.41 9.48
C MET A 58 -9.60 -10.44 8.99
N PRO A 59 -9.51 -9.17 9.44
CA PRO A 59 -8.47 -8.26 8.98
C PRO A 59 -7.05 -8.76 9.30
N VAL A 60 -6.86 -9.35 10.49
CA VAL A 60 -5.57 -9.92 10.92
C VAL A 60 -5.25 -11.17 10.11
N THR A 61 -6.25 -12.05 9.91
CA THR A 61 -6.07 -13.29 9.14
C THR A 61 -5.68 -13.00 7.69
N VAL A 62 -6.33 -12.02 7.06
CA VAL A 62 -5.98 -11.57 5.69
C VAL A 62 -4.61 -10.88 5.68
N GLY A 63 -4.33 -10.05 6.68
CA GLY A 63 -3.02 -9.41 6.85
C GLY A 63 -1.87 -10.41 6.91
N ASP A 64 -2.01 -11.47 7.71
CA ASP A 64 -1.00 -12.53 7.84
C ASP A 64 -0.78 -13.32 6.54
N GLN A 65 -1.81 -13.45 5.69
CA GLN A 65 -1.64 -14.05 4.36
C GLN A 65 -0.77 -13.17 3.46
N LEU A 66 -0.99 -11.85 3.49
CA LEU A 66 -0.18 -10.88 2.75
C LEU A 66 1.23 -10.75 3.32
N GLY A 67 1.38 -10.82 4.65
CA GLY A 67 2.68 -10.78 5.33
C GLY A 67 3.64 -11.86 4.83
N ARG A 68 3.15 -13.06 4.51
CA ARG A 68 3.97 -14.13 3.91
C ARG A 68 4.52 -13.80 2.53
N ILE A 69 3.82 -12.95 1.77
CA ILE A 69 4.26 -12.48 0.44
C ILE A 69 5.25 -11.33 0.61
N LEU A 70 4.98 -10.43 1.56
CA LEU A 70 5.77 -9.22 1.81
C LEU A 70 7.01 -9.46 2.70
N GLY A 71 7.13 -10.64 3.31
CA GLY A 71 8.18 -10.94 4.30
C GLY A 71 7.95 -10.29 5.67
N ALA A 72 6.71 -9.94 6.01
CA ALA A 72 6.35 -9.29 7.26
C ALA A 72 6.06 -10.30 8.40
N PRO A 73 6.37 -9.97 9.67
CA PRO A 73 6.01 -10.80 10.82
C PRO A 73 4.50 -11.05 10.96
N PRO A 74 4.09 -12.16 11.62
CA PRO A 74 2.69 -12.36 11.98
C PRO A 74 2.16 -11.21 12.85
N GLY A 75 0.91 -10.80 12.60
CA GLY A 75 0.23 -9.72 13.32
C GLY A 75 0.72 -8.31 12.99
N SER A 76 1.58 -8.13 11.99
CA SER A 76 2.14 -6.82 11.64
C SER A 76 1.53 -6.17 10.39
N ILE A 77 0.52 -6.78 9.77
CA ILE A 77 -0.16 -6.26 8.58
C ILE A 77 -1.65 -6.07 8.87
N VAL A 78 -2.19 -4.93 8.41
CA VAL A 78 -3.62 -4.64 8.44
C VAL A 78 -4.06 -4.08 7.09
N MET A 79 -5.27 -4.44 6.67
CA MET A 79 -5.86 -3.97 5.42
C MET A 79 -6.60 -2.65 5.60
N HIS A 80 -6.41 -1.74 4.63
CA HIS A 80 -7.18 -0.50 4.49
C HIS A 80 -7.79 -0.39 3.09
N GLN A 81 -8.75 0.52 2.94
CA GLN A 81 -9.57 0.67 1.74
C GLN A 81 -8.75 0.99 0.48
N ASN A 82 -7.68 1.76 0.63
CA ASN A 82 -6.73 2.10 -0.42
C ASN A 82 -5.41 2.62 0.20
N VAL A 83 -4.39 2.78 -0.66
CA VAL A 83 -3.04 3.26 -0.27
C VAL A 83 -3.10 4.64 0.38
N THR A 84 -3.85 5.59 -0.18
CA THR A 84 -3.92 6.96 0.35
C THR A 84 -4.52 7.01 1.75
N VAL A 85 -5.50 6.17 2.07
CA VAL A 85 -6.04 6.06 3.44
C VAL A 85 -5.00 5.46 4.38
N ALA A 86 -4.28 4.41 3.95
CA ALA A 86 -3.23 3.80 4.78
C ALA A 86 -2.12 4.82 5.11
N GLU A 87 -1.65 5.57 4.11
CA GLU A 87 -0.65 6.61 4.33
C GLU A 87 -1.17 7.77 5.17
N ALA A 88 -2.44 8.16 5.03
CA ALA A 88 -3.04 9.21 5.87
C ALA A 88 -3.06 8.79 7.35
N ILE A 89 -3.30 7.50 7.63
CA ILE A 89 -3.24 6.93 8.98
C ILE A 89 -1.80 6.98 9.50
N VAL A 90 -0.82 6.55 8.72
CA VAL A 90 0.62 6.65 9.09
C VAL A 90 1.01 8.09 9.40
N LEU A 91 0.67 9.03 8.50
CA LEU A 91 0.94 10.45 8.67
C LEU A 91 0.28 11.02 9.94
N SER A 92 -0.91 10.55 10.29
CA SER A 92 -1.63 10.99 11.50
C SER A 92 -0.91 10.65 12.81
N CYS A 93 0.03 9.70 12.78
CA CYS A 93 0.86 9.35 13.94
C CYS A 93 1.93 10.40 14.26
N PHE A 94 2.15 11.39 13.38
CA PHE A 94 3.19 12.40 13.55
C PHE A 94 2.62 13.79 13.83
N THR A 95 3.16 14.45 14.85
CA THR A 95 2.81 15.84 15.17
C THR A 95 3.39 16.78 14.11
N GLN A 96 2.52 17.52 13.45
CA GLN A 96 2.89 18.52 12.45
C GLN A 96 3.50 19.76 13.13
N GLY A 97 4.50 20.39 12.48
CA GLY A 97 5.11 21.63 12.98
C GLY A 97 6.31 21.47 13.92
N GLY A 98 6.81 20.24 14.11
CA GLY A 98 8.10 20.00 14.77
C GLY A 98 9.31 20.34 13.89
N ARG A 99 10.53 20.22 14.44
CA ARG A 99 11.79 20.46 13.69
C ARG A 99 11.91 19.58 12.44
N ARG A 100 11.33 18.38 12.47
CA ARG A 100 11.21 17.47 11.33
C ARG A 100 9.85 17.63 10.68
N ASN A 101 9.80 18.35 9.58
CA ASN A 101 8.58 18.61 8.84
C ASN A 101 8.73 18.43 7.33
N ARG A 102 9.89 17.92 6.87
CA ARG A 102 10.12 17.68 5.45
C ARG A 102 9.64 16.30 5.03
N ILE A 103 8.95 16.24 3.90
CA ILE A 103 8.59 15.01 3.19
C ILE A 103 9.41 14.97 1.90
N VAL A 104 10.15 13.89 1.68
CA VAL A 104 10.98 13.72 0.47
C VAL A 104 10.42 12.56 -0.33
N TYR A 105 10.13 12.77 -1.61
CA TYR A 105 9.71 11.69 -2.51
C TYR A 105 10.08 12.01 -3.95
N GLU A 106 10.01 11.01 -4.81
CA GLU A 106 10.22 11.19 -6.24
C GLU A 106 9.01 11.82 -6.93
N ALA A 107 9.23 12.72 -7.89
CA ALA A 107 8.21 13.46 -8.62
C ALA A 107 7.25 12.56 -9.41
N ALA A 108 7.68 11.34 -9.78
CA ALA A 108 6.86 10.36 -10.49
C ALA A 108 6.05 9.44 -9.55
N ASN A 109 6.15 9.64 -8.22
CA ASN A 109 5.30 8.97 -7.23
C ASN A 109 3.80 9.16 -7.55
N PHE A 110 2.96 8.22 -7.10
CA PHE A 110 1.56 8.15 -7.47
C PHE A 110 0.80 9.43 -7.05
N PRO A 111 -0.08 10.01 -7.89
CA PRO A 111 -0.67 11.32 -7.63
C PRO A 111 -1.42 11.43 -6.30
N SER A 112 -2.19 10.42 -5.90
CA SER A 112 -2.99 10.51 -4.66
C SER A 112 -2.13 10.51 -3.39
N VAL A 113 -0.97 9.84 -3.42
CA VAL A 113 0.07 9.91 -2.37
C VAL A 113 0.66 11.32 -2.31
N ARG A 114 1.03 11.89 -3.47
CA ARG A 114 1.57 13.25 -3.54
C ARG A 114 0.59 14.30 -2.99
N TYR A 115 -0.68 14.22 -3.40
CA TYR A 115 -1.71 15.15 -2.96
C TYR A 115 -1.96 15.07 -1.46
N LEU A 116 -1.91 13.87 -0.86
CA LEU A 116 -2.05 13.69 0.58
C LEU A 116 -1.05 14.54 1.35
N TYR A 117 0.25 14.43 1.01
CA TYR A 117 1.31 15.16 1.71
C TYR A 117 1.32 16.66 1.36
N GLN A 118 1.08 17.01 0.10
CA GLN A 118 1.04 18.41 -0.35
C GLN A 118 -0.11 19.21 0.25
N ALA A 119 -1.21 18.55 0.63
CA ALA A 119 -2.36 19.19 1.26
C ALA A 119 -2.13 19.54 2.74
N GLN A 120 -1.05 19.07 3.37
CA GLN A 120 -0.83 19.26 4.81
C GLN A 120 -0.18 20.61 5.11
N PRO A 121 -0.86 21.51 5.85
CA PRO A 121 -0.23 22.74 6.30
C PRO A 121 0.89 22.41 7.30
N GLY A 122 2.05 23.04 7.10
CA GLY A 122 3.20 22.89 7.99
C GLY A 122 4.19 21.80 7.59
N LEU A 123 3.89 20.98 6.58
CA LEU A 123 4.87 20.13 5.91
C LEU A 123 5.58 20.88 4.79
N GLU A 124 6.89 20.64 4.67
CA GLU A 124 7.69 21.03 3.52
C GLU A 124 7.81 19.82 2.59
N VAL A 125 7.22 19.88 1.41
CA VAL A 125 7.30 18.78 0.44
C VAL A 125 8.42 19.04 -0.56
N VAL A 126 9.36 18.11 -0.66
CA VAL A 126 10.46 18.11 -1.60
C VAL A 126 10.27 16.94 -2.57
N ALA A 127 9.85 17.26 -3.79
CA ALA A 127 9.75 16.30 -4.89
C ALA A 127 11.04 16.34 -5.72
N VAL A 128 11.69 15.20 -5.89
CA VAL A 128 12.98 15.06 -6.60
C VAL A 128 12.85 14.20 -7.84
N GLU A 129 13.87 14.14 -8.69
CA GLU A 129 13.77 13.50 -10.01
C GLU A 129 13.74 11.97 -9.95
N ASP A 130 14.60 11.36 -9.14
CA ASP A 130 14.83 9.90 -9.07
C ASP A 130 15.18 9.44 -7.64
N ASP A 131 15.46 8.14 -7.48
CA ASP A 131 15.80 7.50 -6.20
C ASP A 131 17.14 7.97 -5.61
N ALA A 132 18.14 8.24 -6.44
CA ALA A 132 19.42 8.82 -6.02
C ALA A 132 19.22 10.23 -5.45
N ALA A 133 18.41 11.07 -6.10
CA ALA A 133 18.07 12.39 -5.62
C ALA A 133 17.24 12.34 -4.32
N ILE A 134 16.48 11.27 -4.07
CA ILE A 134 15.83 11.05 -2.75
C ILE A 134 16.90 10.94 -1.67
N VAL A 135 17.93 10.12 -1.88
CA VAL A 135 19.03 9.92 -0.93
C VAL A 135 19.72 11.26 -0.61
N ASP A 136 20.02 12.05 -1.64
CA ASP A 136 20.69 13.35 -1.48
C ASP A 136 19.82 14.39 -0.75
N ALA A 137 18.50 14.33 -0.91
CA ALA A 137 17.56 15.29 -0.32
C ALA A 137 17.15 14.95 1.13
N ILE A 138 17.42 13.74 1.62
CA ILE A 138 17.17 13.35 3.01
C ILE A 138 18.17 14.09 3.92
N ASP A 139 17.66 14.73 4.98
CA ASP A 139 18.48 15.40 6.00
C ASP A 139 17.83 15.34 7.41
N GLU A 140 18.39 16.05 8.38
CA GLU A 140 17.90 16.09 9.77
C GLU A 140 16.54 16.77 9.95
N ARG A 141 15.96 17.37 8.89
CA ARG A 141 14.61 17.94 8.86
C ARG A 141 13.60 16.97 8.22
N THR A 142 14.06 15.91 7.56
CA THR A 142 13.19 14.89 6.98
C THR A 142 12.43 14.14 8.07
N LEU A 143 11.11 14.06 7.89
CA LEU A 143 10.17 13.33 8.71
C LEU A 143 9.82 11.99 8.06
N LEU A 144 9.25 12.02 6.86
CA LEU A 144 8.83 10.85 6.09
C LEU A 144 9.42 10.85 4.68
N VAL A 145 9.65 9.66 4.16
CA VAL A 145 10.06 9.39 2.79
C VAL A 145 9.08 8.38 2.18
N PRO A 146 7.93 8.82 1.64
CA PRO A 146 6.96 7.94 1.01
C PRO A 146 7.46 7.50 -0.37
N ILE A 147 7.66 6.20 -0.56
CA ILE A 147 8.26 5.62 -1.76
C ILE A 147 7.25 4.81 -2.57
N SER A 148 7.31 4.94 -3.90
CA SER A 148 6.72 3.96 -4.80
C SER A 148 7.82 2.99 -5.23
N HIS A 149 7.89 1.81 -4.62
CA HIS A 149 8.90 0.81 -4.99
C HIS A 149 8.87 0.47 -6.49
N VAL A 150 7.68 0.46 -7.10
CA VAL A 150 7.54 0.41 -8.56
C VAL A 150 6.70 1.59 -9.04
N LEU A 151 7.23 2.35 -9.99
CA LEU A 151 6.57 3.54 -10.52
C LEU A 151 5.45 3.17 -11.49
N PHE A 152 4.26 3.70 -11.22
CA PHE A 152 3.04 3.34 -11.95
C PHE A 152 3.09 3.68 -13.45
N LYS A 153 3.90 4.67 -13.84
CA LYS A 153 3.90 5.23 -15.21
C LYS A 153 4.86 4.49 -16.14
N ASN A 154 6.06 4.16 -15.66
CA ASN A 154 7.14 3.59 -16.48
C ASN A 154 7.56 2.18 -16.01
N GLY A 155 7.07 1.70 -14.87
CA GLY A 155 7.40 0.38 -14.32
C GLY A 155 8.81 0.26 -13.73
N GLU A 156 9.49 1.38 -13.56
CA GLU A 156 10.81 1.43 -12.94
C GLU A 156 10.74 0.96 -11.49
N ILE A 157 11.71 0.12 -11.10
CA ILE A 157 11.86 -0.38 -9.74
C ILE A 157 12.95 0.46 -9.07
N GLN A 158 12.56 1.22 -8.05
CA GLN A 158 13.50 2.07 -7.32
C GLN A 158 14.45 1.25 -6.45
N ASP A 159 15.71 1.67 -6.33
CA ASP A 159 16.66 1.11 -5.37
C ASP A 159 16.36 1.64 -3.97
N VAL A 160 15.47 0.92 -3.26
CA VAL A 160 14.93 1.33 -1.96
C VAL A 160 15.94 1.18 -0.81
N GLU A 161 16.95 0.33 -0.95
CA GLU A 161 17.88 0.03 0.16
C GLU A 161 18.75 1.24 0.55
N PRO A 162 19.38 1.98 -0.39
CA PRO A 162 20.05 3.25 -0.09
C PRO A 162 19.14 4.29 0.57
N ILE A 163 17.88 4.39 0.12
CA ILE A 163 16.90 5.33 0.68
C ILE A 163 16.61 4.98 2.14
N VAL A 164 16.31 3.71 2.43
CA VAL A 164 16.02 3.23 3.79
C VAL A 164 17.21 3.48 4.72
N ARG A 165 18.43 3.15 4.29
CA ARG A 165 19.65 3.38 5.08
C ARG A 165 19.83 4.87 5.39
N ARG A 166 19.72 5.72 4.38
CA ARG A 166 19.88 7.17 4.52
C ARG A 166 18.82 7.78 5.44
N ALA A 167 17.56 7.37 5.30
CA ALA A 167 16.47 7.80 6.17
C ALA A 167 16.73 7.41 7.63
N GLN A 168 17.17 6.18 7.89
CA GLN A 168 17.52 5.71 9.24
C GLN A 168 18.67 6.53 9.85
N GLU A 169 19.76 6.76 9.10
CA GLU A 169 20.89 7.60 9.54
C GLU A 169 20.44 9.03 9.88
N ALA A 170 19.51 9.57 9.09
CA ALA A 170 18.95 10.90 9.30
C ALA A 170 17.88 10.93 10.40
N GLY A 171 17.41 9.79 10.92
CA GLY A 171 16.30 9.70 11.87
C GLY A 171 14.92 9.99 11.27
N ALA A 172 14.74 9.76 9.97
CA ALA A 172 13.48 9.82 9.24
C ALA A 172 12.86 8.40 9.08
N TYR A 173 11.59 8.34 8.69
CA TYR A 173 10.89 7.08 8.42
C TYR A 173 10.62 6.92 6.92
N VAL A 174 10.77 5.70 6.41
CA VAL A 174 10.32 5.33 5.05
C VAL A 174 8.91 4.78 5.14
N VAL A 175 8.06 5.18 4.20
CA VAL A 175 6.67 4.73 4.08
C VAL A 175 6.47 4.09 2.71
#